data_AF-A0A2C8FDV6-F1
#
_entry.id   AF-A0A2C8FDV6-F1
#
_cell.length_a   1.000
_cell.length_b   1.000
_cell.length_c   1.000
_cell.angle_alpha   90.00
_cell.angle_beta   90.00
_cell.angle_gamma   90.00
#
_symmetry.space_group_name_H-M   'P 1'
#
loop_
_entity.id
_entity.type
_entity.pdbx_description
1 polymer ?
#
loop_
_entity_poly.entity_id
_entity_poly.type
_entity_poly.pdbx_seq_one_letter_code
_entity_poly.pdbx_strand_id
1 'polypeptide(L)'
;MKPTLYVHTGTPKTGTTTIQNVLADNCSQLLMQGVLYPIAGREGLKQHHRLFSALRVPPHPLFSHKKSFDEYLLDLQSEIESSSPNKVVISSEMFWDYMVHKHFDEHYPELFDLFSEVILVTYVRRPDNYCQSYNNTMIIVTEQAHYRAVYPDVYGHLKSLDRFQHIVRPFERGQLDEGDAVTDIANVVGINLEGFVLPKDRLNSSTYLDNLEMCRLLNSVKPLPSFIQKAKGRILTLPGKGKVSEMFSPEERLEIIERNKEQTEKIAREFLNREDGRLFYDPLPSQDQDYCEPKLSIEKVVQGLGSILALQQGEMEAQRASVEKMKQHVDLLLKSTTQRHLPFWMRLLSFYYTVLRLSKIGKIEDYSSHIEALTQDKRAINVTSKQCGAYFTVPDEVIAKEDAQYLLRVVINAPQDTTFQLSTYESLRQSSSENKFQALLAKGWNDCLLDIGKMAGKVRLRIYPGLEVGNYEISRFDLFELRDKV
;
A
#
# COMPACT_ATOMS: atom_id res chain seq x y z
N MET A 1 15.64 -17.13 31.07
CA MET A 1 16.80 -16.22 31.17
C MET A 1 16.66 -15.16 30.09
N LYS A 2 17.18 -13.94 30.28
CA LYS A 2 17.14 -12.91 29.24
C LYS A 2 18.11 -13.29 28.10
N PRO A 3 17.70 -13.21 26.82
CA PRO A 3 18.58 -13.52 25.69
C PRO A 3 19.67 -12.48 25.49
N THR A 4 20.71 -12.83 24.72
CA THR A 4 21.69 -11.86 24.20
C THR A 4 21.11 -11.18 22.96
N LEU A 5 21.19 -9.84 22.88
CA LEU A 5 20.82 -9.06 21.71
C LEU A 5 22.02 -8.82 20.81
N TYR A 6 21.90 -9.18 19.54
CA TYR A 6 22.77 -8.74 18.46
C TYR A 6 22.03 -7.67 17.65
N VAL A 7 22.59 -6.46 17.62
CA VAL A 7 22.09 -5.39 16.76
C VAL A 7 23.02 -5.24 15.58
N HIS A 8 22.57 -5.64 14.40
CA HIS A 8 23.23 -5.31 13.16
C HIS A 8 22.88 -3.87 12.77
N THR A 9 23.83 -2.97 12.98
CA THR A 9 23.60 -1.52 12.89
C THR A 9 23.84 -0.97 11.48
N GLY A 10 24.44 -1.70 10.54
CA GLY A 10 25.00 -1.11 9.31
C GLY A 10 26.52 -0.99 9.41
N THR A 11 27.23 -0.01 8.83
CA THR A 11 26.86 1.25 8.14
C THR A 11 25.99 1.08 6.89
N PRO A 12 25.30 2.12 6.39
CA PRO A 12 24.67 2.04 5.07
C PRO A 12 25.65 1.55 4.00
N LYS A 13 25.14 0.85 2.99
CA LYS A 13 25.94 0.36 1.85
C LYS A 13 26.96 -0.75 2.17
N THR A 14 26.70 -1.57 3.19
CA THR A 14 27.51 -2.76 3.55
C THR A 14 26.77 -4.09 3.34
N GLY A 15 25.94 -4.16 2.29
CA GLY A 15 25.17 -5.39 2.01
C GLY A 15 24.01 -5.65 2.98
N THR A 16 23.61 -4.64 3.76
CA THR A 16 22.55 -4.72 4.77
C THR A 16 21.26 -5.33 4.23
N THR A 17 20.82 -4.95 3.03
CA THR A 17 19.60 -5.49 2.40
C THR A 17 19.67 -7.00 2.18
N THR A 18 20.83 -7.54 1.79
CA THR A 18 21.00 -8.98 1.58
C THR A 18 20.93 -9.73 2.90
N ILE A 19 21.62 -9.23 3.93
CA ILE A 19 21.56 -9.75 5.30
C ILE A 19 20.11 -9.75 5.82
N GLN A 20 19.44 -8.60 5.74
CA GLN A 20 18.06 -8.42 6.20
C GLN A 20 17.09 -9.37 5.51
N ASN A 21 17.22 -9.57 4.19
CA ASN A 21 16.38 -10.50 3.45
C ASN A 21 16.60 -11.95 3.91
N VAL A 22 17.87 -12.40 3.99
CA VAL A 22 18.17 -13.78 4.42
C VAL A 22 17.66 -14.03 5.83
N LEU A 23 17.88 -13.12 6.77
CA LEU A 23 17.40 -13.28 8.15
C LEU A 23 15.86 -13.30 8.21
N ALA A 24 15.19 -12.43 7.47
CA ALA A 24 13.74 -12.32 7.46
C ALA A 24 13.03 -13.47 6.73
N ASP A 25 13.66 -14.07 5.71
CA ASP A 25 13.10 -15.18 4.94
C ASP A 25 13.29 -16.54 5.64
N ASN A 26 14.16 -16.59 6.65
CA ASN A 26 14.53 -17.82 7.37
C ASN A 26 14.21 -17.75 8.87
N CYS A 27 13.20 -16.97 9.29
CA CYS A 27 12.84 -16.80 10.70
C CYS A 27 12.59 -18.12 11.44
N SER A 28 11.94 -19.10 10.79
CA SER A 28 11.65 -20.39 11.41
C SER A 28 12.93 -21.20 11.67
N GLN A 29 13.86 -21.20 10.70
CA GLN A 29 15.15 -21.89 10.79
C GLN A 29 16.05 -21.24 11.83
N LEU A 30 16.03 -19.92 11.94
CA LEU A 30 16.71 -19.18 13.00
C LEU A 30 16.17 -19.58 14.37
N LEU A 31 14.83 -19.64 14.52
CA LEU A 31 14.22 -19.96 15.80
C LEU A 31 14.51 -21.41 16.25
N MET A 32 14.59 -22.37 15.31
CA MET A 32 15.03 -23.74 15.63
C MET A 32 16.46 -23.79 16.20
N GLN A 33 17.29 -22.79 15.90
CA GLN A 33 18.64 -22.63 16.44
C GLN A 33 18.67 -21.75 17.71
N GLY A 34 17.50 -21.39 18.26
CA GLY A 34 17.37 -20.52 19.42
C GLY A 34 17.65 -19.04 19.12
N VAL A 35 17.56 -18.62 17.85
CA VAL A 35 17.76 -17.23 17.42
C VAL A 35 16.44 -16.63 16.95
N LEU A 36 15.97 -15.59 17.63
CA LEU A 36 14.78 -14.84 17.23
C LEU A 36 15.16 -13.66 16.33
N TYR A 37 14.57 -13.58 15.14
CA TYR A 37 14.57 -12.38 14.29
C TYR A 37 13.15 -11.78 14.30
N PRO A 38 12.87 -10.82 15.20
CA PRO A 38 11.50 -10.52 15.64
C PRO A 38 10.69 -9.84 14.53
N ILE A 39 9.37 -10.04 14.54
CA ILE A 39 8.41 -9.39 13.65
C ILE A 39 8.16 -7.94 14.10
N ALA A 40 8.16 -7.68 15.40
CA ALA A 40 8.12 -6.36 16.02
C ALA A 40 9.14 -5.44 15.35
N GLY A 41 8.71 -4.26 14.90
CA GLY A 41 9.55 -3.32 14.18
C GLY A 41 9.78 -3.59 12.68
N ARG A 42 9.36 -4.76 12.15
CA ARG A 42 9.38 -5.08 10.71
C ARG A 42 8.04 -4.87 10.03
N GLU A 43 6.98 -5.48 10.57
CA GLU A 43 5.58 -5.35 10.08
C GLU A 43 5.45 -5.35 8.54
N GLY A 44 5.86 -6.44 7.91
CA GLY A 44 5.85 -6.61 6.44
C GLY A 44 7.11 -6.13 5.72
N LEU A 45 8.06 -5.54 6.44
CA LEU A 45 9.42 -5.27 5.95
C LEU A 45 10.37 -6.42 6.31
N LYS A 46 11.60 -6.35 5.80
CA LYS A 46 12.67 -7.34 6.08
C LYS A 46 13.66 -6.83 7.15
N GLN A 47 13.49 -5.58 7.58
CA GLN A 47 14.37 -4.87 8.50
C GLN A 47 13.59 -4.11 9.57
N HIS A 48 14.23 -3.84 10.72
CA HIS A 48 13.58 -3.32 11.93
C HIS A 48 13.45 -1.80 11.98
N HIS A 49 13.44 -1.12 10.83
CA HIS A 49 13.44 0.35 10.78
C HIS A 49 12.28 1.00 11.52
N ARG A 50 11.09 0.35 11.59
CA ARG A 50 9.94 0.96 12.25
C ARG A 50 10.11 1.04 13.76
N LEU A 51 10.80 0.07 14.37
CA LEU A 51 11.14 0.12 15.80
C LEU A 51 11.94 1.40 16.12
N PHE A 52 12.99 1.66 15.34
CA PHE A 52 13.85 2.83 15.55
C PHE A 52 13.22 4.14 15.04
N SER A 53 12.39 4.09 14.01
CA SER A 53 11.64 5.26 13.53
C SER A 53 10.58 5.72 14.53
N ALA A 54 10.05 4.82 15.37
CA ALA A 54 9.17 5.18 16.48
C ALA A 54 9.86 6.05 17.54
N LEU A 55 11.20 6.05 17.58
CA LEU A 55 12.01 6.86 18.48
C LEU A 55 12.34 8.26 17.92
N ARG A 56 12.00 8.50 16.65
CA ARG A 56 12.40 9.72 15.95
C ARG A 56 11.34 10.81 16.04
N VAL A 57 11.75 12.04 16.38
CA VAL A 57 10.90 13.23 16.33
C VAL A 57 11.54 14.29 15.42
N PRO A 58 10.92 14.66 14.28
CA PRO A 58 9.69 14.08 13.70
C PRO A 58 9.93 12.69 13.07
N PRO A 59 8.86 11.88 12.87
CA PRO A 59 8.97 10.53 12.29
C PRO A 59 9.72 10.50 10.96
N HIS A 60 10.39 9.38 10.65
CA HIS A 60 11.13 9.26 9.40
C HIS A 60 10.17 9.26 8.19
N PRO A 61 10.39 10.10 7.17
CA PRO A 61 9.42 10.29 6.07
C PRO A 61 9.22 9.05 5.21
N LEU A 62 10.23 8.18 5.08
CA LEU A 62 10.15 6.95 4.27
C LEU A 62 9.77 5.71 5.10
N PHE A 63 9.92 5.79 6.41
CA PHE A 63 9.73 4.64 7.31
C PHE A 63 8.83 5.05 8.46
N SER A 64 7.64 5.57 8.16
CA SER A 64 6.67 5.86 9.20
C SER A 64 6.38 4.60 10.02
N HIS A 65 6.40 4.77 11.34
CA HIS A 65 6.02 3.72 12.27
C HIS A 65 4.49 3.60 12.29
N LYS A 66 3.98 2.38 12.45
CA LYS A 66 2.54 2.12 12.57
C LYS A 66 2.06 2.09 14.02
N LYS A 67 2.99 1.85 14.93
CA LYS A 67 2.78 1.76 16.37
C LYS A 67 3.74 2.70 17.09
N SER A 68 3.39 3.07 18.31
CA SER A 68 4.30 3.73 19.23
C SER A 68 5.48 2.81 19.58
N PHE A 69 6.53 3.39 20.16
CA PHE A 69 7.68 2.61 20.62
C PHE A 69 7.28 1.59 21.70
N ASP A 70 6.49 2.00 22.69
CA ASP A 70 6.03 1.15 23.80
C ASP A 70 5.23 -0.05 23.28
N GLU A 71 4.39 0.14 22.27
CA GLU A 71 3.67 -0.96 21.62
C GLU A 71 4.62 -1.94 20.91
N TYR A 72 5.65 -1.44 20.22
CA TYR A 72 6.67 -2.33 19.63
C TYR A 72 7.49 -3.05 20.69
N LEU A 73 7.75 -2.41 21.83
CA LEU A 73 8.47 -3.01 22.94
C LEU A 73 7.67 -4.15 23.56
N LEU A 74 6.36 -3.96 23.78
CA LEU A 74 5.45 -4.99 24.25
C LEU A 74 5.33 -6.16 23.27
N ASP A 75 5.24 -5.88 21.97
CA ASP A 75 5.25 -6.93 20.94
C ASP A 75 6.56 -7.73 21.00
N LEU A 76 7.71 -7.04 21.07
CA LEU A 76 9.03 -7.68 21.15
C LEU A 76 9.17 -8.54 22.40
N GLN A 77 8.74 -8.03 23.55
CA GLN A 77 8.72 -8.79 24.81
C GLN A 77 7.86 -10.04 24.67
N SER A 78 6.66 -9.92 24.09
CA SER A 78 5.76 -11.05 23.86
C SER A 78 6.38 -12.11 22.94
N GLU A 79 7.08 -11.69 21.88
CA GLU A 79 7.81 -12.59 20.99
C GLU A 79 8.96 -13.31 21.72
N ILE A 80 9.71 -12.60 22.57
CA ILE A 80 10.79 -13.19 23.37
C ILE A 80 10.24 -14.20 24.39
N GLU A 81 9.18 -13.87 25.11
CA GLU A 81 8.58 -14.74 26.11
C GLU A 81 7.99 -16.01 25.49
N SER A 82 7.23 -15.86 24.40
CA SER A 82 6.57 -16.98 23.72
C SER A 82 7.55 -17.94 23.04
N SER A 83 8.68 -17.45 22.55
CA SER A 83 9.67 -18.26 21.83
C SER A 83 10.87 -18.68 22.69
N SER A 84 11.06 -18.05 23.85
CA SER A 84 12.16 -18.31 24.80
C SER A 84 13.53 -18.49 24.11
N PRO A 85 13.97 -17.52 23.28
CA PRO A 85 15.18 -17.68 22.49
C PRO A 85 16.44 -17.51 23.36
N ASN A 86 17.58 -18.00 22.87
CA ASN A 86 18.88 -17.73 23.47
C ASN A 86 19.46 -16.39 22.98
N LYS A 87 19.19 -16.05 21.71
CA LYS A 87 19.70 -14.85 21.03
C LYS A 87 18.56 -14.15 20.31
N VAL A 88 18.65 -12.83 20.24
CA VAL A 88 17.77 -12.00 19.39
C VAL A 88 18.64 -11.23 18.43
N VAL A 89 18.23 -11.17 17.16
CA VAL A 89 18.91 -10.37 16.14
C VAL A 89 17.97 -9.28 15.65
N ILE A 90 18.38 -8.02 15.83
CA ILE A 90 17.69 -6.85 15.27
C ILE A 90 18.60 -6.23 14.22
N SER A 91 18.08 -5.88 13.04
CA SER A 91 18.87 -5.29 11.96
C SER A 91 18.24 -4.01 11.45
N SER A 92 18.95 -2.89 11.59
CA SER A 92 18.47 -1.58 11.15
C SER A 92 19.59 -0.55 11.04
N GLU A 93 19.83 -0.03 9.83
CA GLU A 93 20.71 1.13 9.64
C GLU A 93 20.17 2.46 10.17
N MET A 94 18.91 2.52 10.63
CA MET A 94 18.39 3.70 11.36
C MET A 94 19.13 3.91 12.70
N PHE A 95 19.90 2.92 13.14
CA PHE A 95 20.89 3.06 14.21
C PHE A 95 22.07 3.95 13.83
N TRP A 96 22.08 4.63 12.68
CA TRP A 96 23.05 5.68 12.33
C TRP A 96 22.42 7.07 12.32
N ASP A 97 21.12 7.17 12.62
CA ASP A 97 20.39 8.43 12.59
C ASP A 97 20.64 9.22 13.87
N TYR A 98 21.34 10.35 13.74
CA TYR A 98 21.76 11.23 14.84
C TYR A 98 20.64 11.57 15.84
N MET A 99 19.40 11.69 15.36
CA MET A 99 18.24 12.00 16.20
C MET A 99 17.85 10.84 17.12
N VAL A 100 18.08 9.60 16.70
CA VAL A 100 17.91 8.43 17.56
C VAL A 100 18.95 8.51 18.67
N HIS A 101 20.23 8.69 18.36
CA HIS A 101 21.34 8.60 19.33
C HIS A 101 21.34 9.62 20.46
N LYS A 102 21.01 10.88 20.20
CA LYS A 102 21.04 11.93 21.22
C LYS A 102 20.11 11.66 22.42
N HIS A 103 19.12 10.80 22.23
CA HIS A 103 18.07 10.52 23.20
C HIS A 103 17.88 9.02 23.46
N PHE A 104 18.50 8.15 22.64
CA PHE A 104 18.33 6.71 22.69
C PHE A 104 18.57 6.13 24.08
N ASP A 105 19.64 6.64 24.69
CA ASP A 105 20.20 6.15 25.94
C ASP A 105 19.48 6.69 27.17
N GLU A 106 18.92 7.90 27.07
CA GLU A 106 18.24 8.59 28.17
C GLU A 106 16.75 8.27 28.20
N HIS A 107 16.14 7.95 27.05
CA HIS A 107 14.69 7.83 26.93
C HIS A 107 14.20 6.39 26.76
N TYR A 108 15.05 5.43 26.37
CA TYR A 108 14.59 4.07 26.02
C TYR A 108 15.42 2.92 26.62
N PRO A 109 15.79 2.98 27.93
CA PRO A 109 16.53 1.88 28.58
C PRO A 109 15.76 0.56 28.56
N GLU A 110 14.42 0.64 28.52
CA GLU A 110 13.51 -0.49 28.60
C GLU A 110 13.70 -1.52 27.47
N LEU A 111 14.16 -1.09 26.29
CA LEU A 111 14.52 -2.01 25.21
C LEU A 111 15.69 -2.90 25.60
N PHE A 112 16.73 -2.32 26.22
CA PHE A 112 17.93 -3.05 26.60
C PHE A 112 17.71 -3.90 27.84
N ASP A 113 16.80 -3.48 28.72
CA ASP A 113 16.40 -4.26 29.88
C ASP A 113 15.77 -5.61 29.52
N LEU A 114 15.34 -5.83 28.27
CA LEU A 114 14.87 -7.16 27.83
C LEU A 114 16.01 -8.18 27.68
N PHE A 115 17.26 -7.74 27.67
CA PHE A 115 18.41 -8.55 27.29
C PHE A 115 19.42 -8.68 28.43
N SER A 116 20.19 -9.76 28.42
CA SER A 116 21.30 -9.95 29.36
C SER A 116 22.58 -9.24 28.90
N GLU A 117 22.73 -9.12 27.59
CA GLU A 117 23.89 -8.54 26.92
C GLU A 117 23.46 -7.94 25.58
N VAL A 118 24.12 -6.85 25.18
CA VAL A 118 23.84 -6.13 23.93
C VAL A 118 25.14 -5.99 23.15
N ILE A 119 25.16 -6.57 21.95
CA ILE A 119 26.31 -6.62 21.05
C ILE A 119 25.95 -5.90 19.76
N LEU A 120 26.68 -4.84 19.45
CA LEU A 120 26.53 -4.07 18.22
C LEU A 120 27.46 -4.62 17.15
N VAL A 121 26.89 -5.20 16.09
CA VAL A 121 27.64 -5.72 14.94
C VAL A 121 27.64 -4.66 13.84
N THR A 122 28.80 -4.04 13.64
CA THR A 122 28.97 -2.91 12.72
C THR A 122 29.93 -3.26 11.59
N TYR A 123 29.42 -3.27 10.36
CA TYR A 123 30.22 -3.34 9.15
C TYR A 123 30.70 -1.95 8.73
N VAL A 124 32.01 -1.82 8.49
CA VAL A 124 32.65 -0.56 8.09
C VAL A 124 33.24 -0.72 6.70
N ARG A 125 32.80 0.11 5.76
CA ARG A 125 33.29 0.10 4.38
C ARG A 125 34.38 1.14 4.18
N ARG A 126 35.37 0.84 3.32
CA ARG A 126 36.46 1.78 3.00
C ARG A 126 35.90 3.14 2.51
N PRO A 127 36.45 4.29 2.95
CA PRO A 127 35.86 5.60 2.70
C PRO A 127 35.49 5.90 1.25
N ASP A 128 36.40 5.69 0.31
CA ASP A 128 36.17 5.88 -1.13
C ASP A 128 35.05 4.98 -1.67
N ASN A 129 35.04 3.70 -1.27
CA ASN A 129 34.05 2.72 -1.70
C ASN A 129 32.66 3.02 -1.14
N TYR A 130 32.58 3.49 0.11
CA TYR A 130 31.34 3.98 0.71
C TYR A 130 30.81 5.19 -0.05
N CYS A 131 31.65 6.22 -0.22
CA CYS A 131 31.27 7.46 -0.90
C CYS A 131 30.77 7.15 -2.31
N GLN A 132 31.48 6.33 -3.07
CA GLN A 132 31.05 5.87 -4.39
C GLN A 132 29.65 5.22 -4.35
N SER A 133 29.44 4.25 -3.46
CA SER A 133 28.18 3.51 -3.39
C SER A 133 27.00 4.36 -2.91
N TYR A 134 27.24 5.26 -1.97
CA TYR A 134 26.24 6.19 -1.46
C TYR A 134 25.91 7.25 -2.53
N ASN A 135 26.91 7.79 -3.21
CA ASN A 135 26.75 8.73 -4.32
C ASN A 135 25.83 8.19 -5.42
N ASN A 136 26.09 6.95 -5.85
CA ASN A 136 25.29 6.28 -6.87
C ASN A 136 23.82 6.15 -6.42
N THR A 137 23.62 5.82 -5.14
CA THR A 137 22.28 5.72 -4.56
C THR A 137 21.58 7.07 -4.58
N MET A 138 22.26 8.14 -4.20
CA MET A 138 21.69 9.49 -4.16
C MET A 138 21.34 10.02 -5.55
N ILE A 139 22.14 9.75 -6.58
CA ILE A 139 21.79 10.06 -7.97
C ILE A 139 20.50 9.33 -8.38
N ILE A 140 20.35 8.06 -7.98
CA ILE A 140 19.18 7.26 -8.30
C ILE A 140 17.94 7.77 -7.56
N VAL A 141 18.01 7.95 -6.24
CA VAL A 141 16.82 8.21 -5.41
C VAL A 141 16.44 9.68 -5.32
N THR A 142 17.34 10.61 -5.65
CA THR A 142 17.08 12.06 -5.60
C THR A 142 17.12 12.69 -6.98
N GLU A 143 16.68 13.94 -7.08
CA GLU A 143 16.75 14.75 -8.30
C GLU A 143 18.09 15.51 -8.42
N GLN A 144 19.11 15.11 -7.65
CA GLN A 144 20.41 15.76 -7.70
C GLN A 144 21.26 15.16 -8.82
N ALA A 145 21.57 15.97 -9.84
CA ALA A 145 22.50 15.60 -10.91
C ALA A 145 23.96 15.58 -10.43
N HIS A 146 24.27 16.34 -9.38
CA HIS A 146 25.58 16.37 -8.77
C HIS A 146 25.40 16.15 -7.27
N TYR A 147 25.55 14.90 -6.86
CA TYR A 147 25.75 14.55 -5.46
C TYR A 147 27.25 14.34 -5.24
N ARG A 148 27.76 14.69 -4.06
CA ARG A 148 29.12 14.35 -3.63
C ARG A 148 29.02 13.80 -2.21
N ALA A 149 29.04 12.47 -2.12
CA ALA A 149 28.94 11.79 -0.84
C ALA A 149 30.13 12.12 0.07
N VAL A 150 29.82 12.31 1.35
CA VAL A 150 30.81 12.47 2.42
C VAL A 150 30.78 11.19 3.26
N TYR A 151 31.95 10.74 3.67
CA TYR A 151 32.07 9.59 4.55
C TYR A 151 31.58 9.96 5.96
N PRO A 152 30.73 9.15 6.62
CA PRO A 152 30.25 9.45 7.95
C PRO A 152 31.37 9.39 9.00
N ASP A 153 31.16 10.02 10.15
CA ASP A 153 32.02 9.86 11.32
C ASP A 153 31.72 8.52 12.01
N VAL A 154 32.32 7.44 11.49
CA VAL A 154 32.13 6.08 11.98
C VAL A 154 32.72 5.92 13.37
N TYR A 155 33.90 6.49 13.60
CA TYR A 155 34.58 6.40 14.89
C TYR A 155 33.78 7.11 15.99
N GLY A 156 33.36 8.36 15.75
CA GLY A 156 32.53 9.10 16.71
C GLY A 156 31.22 8.39 17.01
N HIS A 157 30.61 7.75 16.00
CA HIS A 157 29.42 6.93 16.21
C HIS A 157 29.67 5.72 17.12
N LEU A 158 30.70 4.91 16.83
CA LEU A 158 31.05 3.76 17.68
C LEU A 158 31.36 4.20 19.12
N LYS A 159 32.12 5.29 19.27
CA LYS A 159 32.45 5.88 20.58
C LYS A 159 31.23 6.39 21.35
N SER A 160 30.21 6.91 20.67
CA SER A 160 28.97 7.36 21.33
C SER A 160 28.16 6.22 21.96
N LEU A 161 28.50 4.97 21.64
CA LEU A 161 27.81 3.76 22.07
C LEU A 161 28.76 2.79 22.77
N ASP A 162 29.89 3.28 23.30
CA ASP A 162 31.00 2.47 23.82
C ASP A 162 30.67 1.63 25.08
N ARG A 163 29.56 1.95 25.75
CA ARG A 163 29.01 1.13 26.84
C ARG A 163 28.54 -0.26 26.38
N PHE A 164 28.20 -0.38 25.10
CA PHE A 164 27.80 -1.65 24.52
C PHE A 164 29.02 -2.38 23.97
N GLN A 165 28.95 -3.71 23.91
CA GLN A 165 30.00 -4.47 23.24
C GLN A 165 29.92 -4.24 21.74
N HIS A 166 31.06 -3.96 21.11
CA HIS A 166 31.15 -3.76 19.66
C HIS A 166 31.86 -4.94 18.99
N ILE A 167 31.27 -5.43 17.90
CA ILE A 167 31.93 -6.29 16.92
C ILE A 167 32.01 -5.51 15.62
N VAL A 168 33.20 -5.00 15.31
CA VAL A 168 33.44 -4.21 14.10
C VAL A 168 34.03 -5.11 13.00
N ARG A 169 33.40 -5.12 11.82
CA ARG A 169 33.78 -5.95 10.68
C ARG A 169 34.14 -5.08 9.46
N PRO A 170 35.36 -5.16 8.93
CA PRO A 170 35.70 -4.48 7.67
C PRO A 170 34.89 -5.10 6.53
N PHE A 171 34.08 -4.29 5.83
CA PHE A 171 33.32 -4.71 4.66
C PHE A 171 34.23 -4.78 3.43
N GLU A 172 35.11 -5.77 3.45
CA GLU A 172 36.14 -6.05 2.46
C GLU A 172 36.14 -7.54 2.18
N ARG A 173 36.08 -7.94 0.90
CA ARG A 173 35.88 -9.35 0.53
C ARG A 173 36.94 -10.28 1.10
N GLY A 174 38.19 -9.83 1.20
CA GLY A 174 39.27 -10.62 1.78
C GLY A 174 39.20 -10.77 3.31
N GLN A 175 38.35 -9.99 3.97
CA GLN A 175 38.19 -9.98 5.44
C GLN A 175 36.85 -10.52 5.91
N LEU A 176 35.86 -10.65 5.01
CA LEU A 176 34.60 -11.30 5.30
C LEU A 176 34.75 -12.81 5.24
N ASP A 177 34.05 -13.54 6.11
CA ASP A 177 34.03 -14.99 6.09
C ASP A 177 33.48 -15.50 4.75
N GLU A 178 34.24 -16.39 4.10
CA GLU A 178 33.99 -16.86 2.72
C GLU A 178 33.84 -15.74 1.67
N GLY A 179 34.25 -14.51 2.01
CA GLY A 179 34.05 -13.31 1.20
C GLY A 179 32.58 -12.93 0.98
N ASP A 180 31.70 -13.27 1.92
CA ASP A 180 30.27 -12.98 1.89
C ASP A 180 29.75 -12.44 3.23
N ALA A 181 28.95 -11.37 3.17
CA ALA A 181 28.46 -10.69 4.37
C ALA A 181 27.36 -11.46 5.11
N VAL A 182 26.64 -12.34 4.41
CA VAL A 182 25.64 -13.23 5.05
C VAL A 182 26.36 -14.32 5.83
N THR A 183 27.38 -14.93 5.25
CA THR A 183 28.22 -15.91 5.96
C THR A 183 28.91 -15.27 7.16
N ASP A 184 29.48 -14.07 6.99
CA ASP A 184 30.16 -13.33 8.06
C ASP A 184 29.23 -13.06 9.25
N ILE A 185 28.04 -12.50 9.02
CA ILE A 185 27.12 -12.21 10.12
C ILE A 185 26.58 -13.49 10.75
N ALA A 186 26.37 -14.55 9.97
CA ALA A 186 25.96 -15.84 10.50
C ALA A 186 27.01 -16.39 11.47
N ASN A 187 28.29 -16.33 11.11
CA ASN A 187 29.38 -16.76 12.00
C ASN A 187 29.50 -15.88 13.25
N VAL A 188 29.38 -14.56 13.12
CA VAL A 188 29.40 -13.63 14.26
C VAL A 188 28.29 -13.94 15.27
N VAL A 189 27.08 -14.24 14.78
CA VAL A 189 25.94 -14.58 15.67
C VAL A 189 25.97 -16.05 16.09
N GLY A 190 26.68 -16.92 15.37
CA GLY A 190 26.68 -18.37 15.55
C GLY A 190 25.42 -19.04 15.01
N ILE A 191 25.05 -18.72 13.77
CA ILE A 191 23.94 -19.28 12.99
C ILE A 191 24.51 -20.25 11.95
N ASN A 192 23.96 -21.45 11.86
CA ASN A 192 24.19 -22.37 10.74
C ASN A 192 23.25 -22.03 9.58
N LEU A 193 23.80 -21.76 8.40
CA LEU A 193 23.05 -21.41 7.17
C LEU A 193 22.50 -22.63 6.41
N GLU A 194 22.76 -23.85 6.88
CA GLU A 194 22.24 -25.06 6.26
C GLU A 194 20.70 -25.05 6.19
N GLY A 195 20.16 -25.32 5.00
CA GLY A 195 18.71 -25.31 4.76
C GLY A 195 18.08 -23.92 4.63
N PHE A 196 18.89 -22.84 4.61
CA PHE A 196 18.38 -21.49 4.42
C PHE A 196 18.01 -21.23 2.95
N VAL A 197 16.97 -20.44 2.74
CA VAL A 197 16.66 -19.82 1.47
C VAL A 197 17.66 -18.68 1.25
N LEU A 198 18.68 -18.96 0.45
CA LEU A 198 19.66 -17.97 0.04
C LEU A 198 19.27 -17.37 -1.31
N PRO A 199 19.51 -16.06 -1.54
CA PRO A 199 19.24 -15.43 -2.82
C PRO A 199 20.09 -16.10 -3.93
N LYS A 200 19.42 -16.54 -5.00
CA LYS A 200 20.06 -17.23 -6.15
C LYS A 200 21.08 -16.35 -6.87
N ASP A 201 20.85 -15.04 -6.85
CA ASP A 201 21.74 -14.02 -7.40
C ASP A 201 22.13 -13.03 -6.30
N ARG A 202 23.35 -12.49 -6.38
CA ARG A 202 23.74 -11.35 -5.54
C ARG A 202 22.80 -10.19 -5.86
N LEU A 203 21.89 -9.90 -4.93
CA LEU A 203 20.91 -8.78 -5.01
C LEU A 203 21.55 -7.41 -5.27
N ASN A 204 22.87 -7.31 -5.09
CA ASN A 204 23.68 -6.19 -5.53
C ASN A 204 24.28 -6.45 -6.93
N SER A 205 23.44 -6.63 -7.95
CA SER A 205 23.90 -6.35 -9.31
C SER A 205 24.23 -4.86 -9.33
N SER A 206 25.52 -4.56 -9.35
CA SER A 206 25.98 -3.18 -9.41
C SER A 206 25.29 -2.54 -10.64
N THR A 207 24.65 -1.39 -10.45
CA THR A 207 24.05 -0.64 -11.55
C THR A 207 25.06 -0.48 -12.67
N TYR A 208 24.70 -0.52 -13.96
CA TYR A 208 25.69 -0.23 -14.99
C TYR A 208 26.07 1.26 -14.98
N LEU A 209 27.34 1.59 -15.26
CA LEU A 209 27.81 2.98 -15.19
C LEU A 209 27.05 3.88 -16.16
N ASP A 210 26.77 3.38 -17.36
CA ASP A 210 25.98 4.07 -18.37
C ASP A 210 24.52 4.31 -17.93
N ASN A 211 23.89 3.35 -17.24
CA ASN A 211 22.56 3.55 -16.65
C ASN A 211 22.58 4.64 -15.58
N LEU A 212 23.62 4.67 -14.74
CA LEU A 212 23.76 5.67 -13.69
C LEU A 212 23.98 7.07 -14.28
N GLU A 213 24.85 7.19 -15.29
CA GLU A 213 25.11 8.46 -15.97
C GLU A 213 23.85 8.99 -16.64
N MET A 214 23.04 8.11 -17.24
CA MET A 214 21.75 8.51 -17.79
C MET A 214 20.77 9.01 -16.70
N CYS A 215 20.70 8.33 -15.55
CA CYS A 215 19.93 8.82 -14.39
C CYS A 215 20.42 10.20 -13.91
N ARG A 216 21.75 10.42 -13.92
CA ARG A 216 22.38 11.68 -13.56
C ARG A 216 21.99 12.81 -14.51
N LEU A 217 22.05 12.57 -15.83
CA LEU A 217 21.62 13.55 -16.83
C LEU A 217 20.12 13.83 -16.76
N LEU A 218 19.30 12.80 -16.49
CA LEU A 218 17.87 12.97 -16.33
C LEU A 218 17.52 13.92 -15.15
N ASN A 219 18.29 13.87 -14.06
CA ASN A 219 18.14 14.79 -12.93
C ASN A 219 18.34 16.26 -13.33
N SER A 220 19.14 16.54 -14.37
CA SER A 220 19.38 17.91 -14.85
C SER A 220 18.18 18.52 -15.58
N VAL A 221 17.22 17.72 -16.03
CA VAL A 221 16.09 18.16 -16.87
C VAL A 221 14.89 18.63 -16.01
N LYS A 222 14.92 18.40 -14.69
CA LYS A 222 13.84 18.73 -13.72
C LYS A 222 12.40 18.35 -14.15
N PRO A 223 12.09 17.08 -14.54
CA PRO A 223 10.69 16.67 -14.75
C PRO A 223 9.85 16.63 -13.46
N LEU A 224 8.58 16.23 -13.56
CA LEU A 224 7.76 15.90 -12.39
C LEU A 224 8.41 14.77 -11.55
N PRO A 225 8.53 14.92 -10.22
CA PRO A 225 9.24 13.96 -9.35
C PRO A 225 8.80 12.50 -9.51
N SER A 226 7.49 12.25 -9.59
CA SER A 226 6.93 10.90 -9.70
C SER A 226 7.24 10.22 -11.04
N PHE A 227 7.36 11.00 -12.12
CA PHE A 227 7.73 10.49 -13.44
C PHE A 227 9.21 10.14 -13.50
N ILE A 228 10.08 11.00 -12.96
CA ILE A 228 11.54 10.76 -12.92
C ILE A 228 11.84 9.42 -12.29
N GLN A 229 11.23 9.11 -11.14
CA GLN A 229 11.52 7.86 -10.44
C GLN A 229 11.10 6.62 -11.23
N LYS A 230 9.97 6.67 -11.93
CA LYS A 230 9.55 5.58 -12.84
C LYS A 230 10.50 5.46 -14.03
N ALA A 231 10.90 6.58 -14.63
CA ALA A 231 11.84 6.62 -15.74
C ALA A 231 13.21 6.02 -15.34
N LYS A 232 13.77 6.42 -14.20
CA LYS A 232 14.99 5.83 -13.65
C LYS A 232 14.83 4.34 -13.36
N GLY A 233 13.70 3.94 -12.78
CA GLY A 233 13.39 2.52 -12.56
C GLY A 233 13.48 1.70 -13.86
N ARG A 234 13.00 2.25 -14.98
CA ARG A 234 13.16 1.62 -16.31
C ARG A 234 14.60 1.62 -16.79
N ILE A 235 15.29 2.77 -16.73
CA ILE A 235 16.70 2.89 -17.16
C ILE A 235 17.57 1.85 -16.44
N LEU A 236 17.40 1.69 -15.13
CA LEU A 236 18.21 0.78 -14.32
C LEU A 236 18.03 -0.70 -14.68
N THR A 237 16.91 -1.08 -15.32
CA THR A 237 16.66 -2.44 -15.81
C THR A 237 17.27 -2.71 -17.19
N LEU A 238 17.76 -1.69 -17.89
CA LEU A 238 18.36 -1.87 -19.20
C LEU A 238 19.72 -2.56 -19.08
N PRO A 239 20.08 -3.44 -20.04
CA PRO A 239 21.43 -3.94 -20.13
C PRO A 239 22.39 -2.76 -20.33
N GLY A 240 23.56 -2.82 -19.70
CA GLY A 240 24.52 -1.73 -19.75
C GLY A 240 25.96 -2.21 -19.74
N LYS A 241 26.88 -1.23 -19.75
CA LYS A 241 28.33 -1.44 -19.78
C LYS A 241 29.02 -0.61 -18.69
N GLY A 242 30.25 -1.00 -18.39
CA GLY A 242 31.12 -0.32 -17.42
C GLY A 242 30.87 -0.72 -15.97
N LYS A 243 31.89 -0.53 -15.13
CA LYS A 243 31.77 -0.69 -13.67
C LYS A 243 31.49 0.66 -13.04
N VAL A 244 30.67 0.70 -11.99
CA VAL A 244 30.29 1.96 -11.31
C VAL A 244 31.42 2.61 -10.53
N SER A 245 32.61 2.02 -10.53
CA SER A 245 33.78 2.48 -9.79
C SER A 245 34.44 3.74 -10.38
N GLU A 246 33.74 4.46 -11.27
CA GLU A 246 34.28 5.49 -12.16
C GLU A 246 33.59 6.86 -12.00
N MET A 247 32.79 7.11 -10.95
CA MET A 247 32.25 8.46 -10.72
C MET A 247 33.21 9.38 -9.97
N PHE A 248 34.10 8.80 -9.17
CA PHE A 248 35.20 9.51 -8.54
C PHE A 248 36.50 9.16 -9.26
N SER A 249 37.32 10.16 -9.57
CA SER A 249 38.65 9.91 -10.12
C SER A 249 39.55 9.18 -9.10
N PRO A 250 40.63 8.51 -9.53
CA PRO A 250 41.60 7.93 -8.61
C PRO A 250 42.12 8.93 -7.57
N GLU A 251 42.40 10.17 -7.97
CA GLU A 251 42.84 11.24 -7.09
C GLU A 251 41.78 11.59 -6.04
N GLU A 252 40.52 11.79 -6.46
CA GLU A 252 39.43 12.08 -5.54
C GLU A 252 39.21 10.94 -4.53
N ARG A 253 39.36 9.68 -4.96
CA ARG A 253 39.26 8.52 -4.07
C ARG A 253 40.39 8.50 -3.05
N LEU A 254 41.63 8.80 -3.46
CA LEU A 254 42.77 8.92 -2.57
C LEU A 254 42.58 10.06 -1.56
N GLU A 255 42.06 11.21 -1.99
CA GLU A 255 41.73 12.34 -1.10
C GLU A 255 40.67 11.95 -0.06
N ILE A 256 39.63 11.22 -0.45
CA ILE A 256 38.60 10.71 0.47
C ILE A 256 39.22 9.75 1.49
N ILE A 257 40.13 8.87 1.06
CA ILE A 257 40.84 7.94 1.97
C ILE A 257 41.68 8.73 2.96
N GLU A 258 42.52 9.65 2.49
CA GLU A 258 43.43 10.41 3.35
C GLU A 258 42.67 11.27 4.36
N ARG A 259 41.60 11.95 3.94
CA ARG A 259 40.74 12.74 4.84
C ARG A 259 40.14 11.92 5.99
N ASN A 260 39.93 10.62 5.78
CA ASN A 260 39.29 9.73 6.75
C ASN A 260 40.29 8.76 7.42
N LYS A 261 41.59 8.91 7.15
CA LYS A 261 42.64 8.04 7.65
C LYS A 261 42.64 7.95 9.17
N GLU A 262 42.60 9.10 9.86
CA GLU A 262 42.64 9.18 11.32
C GLU A 262 41.51 8.35 11.96
N GLN A 263 40.26 8.49 11.50
CA GLN A 263 39.16 7.71 12.06
C GLN A 263 39.31 6.21 11.76
N THR A 264 39.78 5.83 10.57
CA THR A 264 39.97 4.41 10.23
C THR A 264 41.10 3.76 11.03
N GLU A 265 42.18 4.50 11.31
CA GLU A 265 43.29 4.03 12.15
C GLU A 265 42.85 3.84 13.59
N LYS A 266 42.07 4.79 14.14
CA LYS A 266 41.48 4.68 15.48
C LYS A 266 40.57 3.46 15.58
N ILE A 267 39.71 3.23 14.59
CA ILE A 267 38.82 2.05 14.55
C ILE A 267 39.65 0.75 14.56
N ALA A 268 40.68 0.65 13.72
CA ALA A 268 41.53 -0.54 13.65
C ALA A 268 42.23 -0.84 14.98
N ARG A 269 42.77 0.18 15.64
CA ARG A 269 43.49 0.05 16.91
C ARG A 269 42.54 -0.30 18.06
N GLU A 270 41.47 0.45 18.23
CA GLU A 270 40.62 0.36 19.42
C GLU A 270 39.60 -0.78 19.35
N PHE A 271 39.05 -1.08 18.16
CA PHE A 271 37.96 -2.06 18.03
C PHE A 271 38.41 -3.39 17.41
N LEU A 272 39.57 -3.43 16.74
CA LEU A 272 40.11 -4.65 16.14
C LEU A 272 41.49 -5.05 16.71
N ASN A 273 42.03 -4.30 17.67
CA ASN A 273 43.35 -4.53 18.28
C ASN A 273 44.49 -4.61 17.25
N ARG A 274 44.45 -3.79 16.20
CA ARG A 274 45.48 -3.74 15.15
C ARG A 274 46.46 -2.60 15.41
N GLU A 275 47.64 -2.92 15.94
CA GLU A 275 48.69 -1.93 16.26
C GLU A 275 49.27 -1.21 15.02
N ASP A 276 49.07 -1.74 13.82
CA ASP A 276 49.48 -1.08 12.59
C ASP A 276 48.48 0.00 12.12
N GLY A 277 47.29 0.06 12.73
CA GLY A 277 46.21 0.98 12.34
C GLY A 277 45.54 0.64 11.02
N ARG A 278 45.77 -0.54 10.44
CA ARG A 278 45.24 -0.88 9.11
C ARG A 278 43.87 -1.54 9.20
N LEU A 279 42.82 -0.78 8.88
CA LEU A 279 41.45 -1.29 8.84
C LEU A 279 41.15 -2.07 7.54
N PHE A 280 41.68 -1.60 6.41
CA PHE A 280 41.44 -2.14 5.07
C PHE A 280 42.74 -2.61 4.41
N TYR A 281 42.67 -3.70 3.65
CA TYR A 281 43.83 -4.30 2.96
C TYR A 281 43.70 -4.30 1.44
N ASP A 282 42.50 -4.02 0.91
CA ASP A 282 42.28 -3.87 -0.53
C ASP A 282 43.24 -2.82 -1.09
N PRO A 283 43.77 -3.03 -2.32
CA PRO A 283 44.68 -2.10 -2.94
C PRO A 283 44.05 -0.70 -3.08
N LEU A 284 44.90 0.32 -2.92
CA LEU A 284 44.50 1.71 -3.15
C LEU A 284 44.23 1.94 -4.65
N PRO A 285 43.41 2.95 -5.00
CA PRO A 285 43.24 3.37 -6.39
C PRO A 285 44.60 3.68 -7.04
N SER A 286 44.83 3.17 -8.24
CA SER A 286 46.05 3.45 -9.01
C SER A 286 45.94 4.82 -9.67
N GLN A 287 46.93 5.69 -9.51
CA GLN A 287 46.98 6.99 -10.20
C GLN A 287 47.13 6.83 -11.71
N ASP A 288 47.80 5.76 -12.16
CA ASP A 288 47.93 5.42 -13.58
C ASP A 288 46.69 4.72 -14.16
N GLN A 289 45.60 4.63 -13.39
CA GLN A 289 44.36 4.07 -13.90
C GLN A 289 43.75 5.05 -14.89
N ASP A 290 43.65 4.64 -16.17
CA ASP A 290 42.93 5.40 -17.19
C ASP A 290 41.51 5.74 -16.71
N TYR A 291 41.31 7.00 -16.34
CA TYR A 291 40.04 7.55 -15.92
C TYR A 291 39.46 8.37 -17.06
N CYS A 292 38.27 7.99 -17.51
CA CYS A 292 37.48 8.80 -18.41
C CYS A 292 36.17 9.09 -17.71
N GLU A 293 35.74 10.36 -17.72
CA GLU A 293 34.40 10.70 -17.25
C GLU A 293 33.35 9.81 -17.96
N PRO A 294 32.32 9.36 -17.25
CA PRO A 294 31.29 8.50 -17.84
C PRO A 294 30.69 9.16 -19.10
N LYS A 295 30.90 8.54 -20.26
CA LYS A 295 30.30 8.98 -21.53
C LYS A 295 29.20 8.02 -21.95
N LEU A 296 28.04 8.58 -22.31
CA LEU A 296 26.96 7.82 -22.93
C LEU A 296 27.17 7.74 -24.44
N SER A 297 27.02 6.54 -25.00
CA SER A 297 26.90 6.38 -26.43
C SER A 297 25.53 6.85 -26.91
N ILE A 298 25.43 7.26 -28.17
CA ILE A 298 24.16 7.69 -28.77
C ILE A 298 23.14 6.55 -28.72
N GLU A 299 23.58 5.31 -28.98
CA GLU A 299 22.73 4.11 -28.90
C GLU A 299 22.13 3.95 -27.51
N LYS A 300 22.92 4.19 -26.45
CA LYS A 300 22.44 4.10 -25.08
C LYS A 300 21.39 5.17 -24.77
N VAL A 301 21.62 6.40 -25.23
CA VAL A 301 20.65 7.49 -25.10
C VAL A 301 19.34 7.13 -25.81
N VAL A 302 19.40 6.60 -27.03
CA VAL A 302 18.23 6.17 -27.80
C VAL A 302 17.47 5.04 -27.09
N GLN A 303 18.17 4.02 -26.58
CA GLN A 303 17.55 2.92 -25.82
C GLN A 303 16.84 3.42 -24.56
N GLY A 304 17.49 4.32 -23.83
CA GLY A 304 16.95 4.92 -22.64
C GLY A 304 15.71 5.79 -22.91
N LEU A 305 15.80 6.72 -23.85
CA LEU A 305 14.67 7.57 -24.25
C LEU A 305 13.52 6.75 -24.83
N GLY A 306 13.80 5.75 -25.67
CA GLY A 306 12.80 4.83 -26.21
C GLY A 306 12.06 4.08 -25.10
N SER A 307 12.77 3.65 -24.05
CA SER A 307 12.17 2.99 -22.89
C SER A 307 11.26 3.93 -22.08
N ILE A 308 11.64 5.20 -21.95
CA ILE A 308 10.82 6.23 -21.30
C ILE A 308 9.56 6.53 -22.12
N LEU A 309 9.69 6.67 -23.45
CA LEU A 309 8.57 6.90 -24.36
C LEU A 309 7.59 5.71 -24.34
N ALA A 310 8.09 4.47 -24.34
CA ALA A 310 7.26 3.28 -24.22
C ALA A 310 6.48 3.23 -22.89
N LEU A 311 7.12 3.63 -21.78
CA LEU A 311 6.46 3.77 -20.48
C LEU A 311 5.33 4.80 -20.56
N GLN A 312 5.61 5.98 -21.11
CA GLN A 312 4.62 7.05 -21.22
C GLN A 312 3.44 6.66 -22.13
N GLN A 313 3.71 5.97 -23.24
CA GLN A 313 2.68 5.47 -24.14
C GLN A 313 1.75 4.46 -23.42
N GLY A 314 2.31 3.52 -22.67
CA GLY A 314 1.53 2.56 -21.90
C GLY A 314 0.66 3.22 -20.81
N GLU A 315 1.18 4.24 -20.11
CA GLU A 315 0.39 5.00 -19.13
C GLU A 315 -0.75 5.78 -19.81
N MET A 316 -0.49 6.40 -20.97
CA MET A 316 -1.52 7.10 -21.75
C MET A 316 -2.62 6.14 -22.24
N GLU A 317 -2.26 4.93 -22.69
CA GLU A 317 -3.23 3.91 -23.11
C GLU A 317 -4.09 3.41 -21.94
N ALA A 318 -3.46 3.16 -20.78
CA ALA A 318 -4.18 2.76 -19.55
C ALA A 318 -5.13 3.85 -19.04
N GLN A 319 -4.71 5.13 -19.13
CA GLN A 319 -5.57 6.27 -18.80
C GLN A 319 -6.73 6.39 -19.80
N ARG A 320 -6.48 6.26 -21.11
CA ARG A 320 -7.55 6.26 -22.12
C ARG A 320 -8.56 5.14 -21.87
N ALA A 321 -8.10 3.93 -21.55
CA ALA A 321 -8.98 2.82 -21.20
C ALA A 321 -9.79 3.08 -19.92
N SER A 322 -9.18 3.68 -18.89
CA SER A 322 -9.89 4.08 -17.66
C SER A 322 -10.93 5.17 -17.92
N VAL A 323 -10.60 6.17 -18.74
CA VAL A 323 -11.54 7.22 -19.16
C VAL A 323 -12.69 6.61 -19.95
N GLU A 324 -12.42 5.67 -20.84
CA GLU A 324 -13.48 4.99 -21.62
C GLU A 324 -14.40 4.16 -20.71
N LYS A 325 -13.84 3.41 -19.74
CA LYS A 325 -14.65 2.73 -18.72
C LYS A 325 -15.47 3.71 -17.88
N MET A 326 -14.89 4.85 -17.51
CA MET A 326 -15.60 5.88 -16.76
C MET A 326 -16.71 6.51 -17.60
N LYS A 327 -16.49 6.76 -18.89
CA LYS A 327 -17.54 7.20 -19.82
C LYS A 327 -18.66 6.18 -19.92
N GLN A 328 -18.34 4.89 -20.08
CA GLN A 328 -19.34 3.82 -20.08
C GLN A 328 -20.12 3.76 -18.77
N HIS A 329 -19.44 3.93 -17.63
CA HIS A 329 -20.10 3.97 -16.33
C HIS A 329 -20.99 5.21 -16.17
N VAL A 330 -20.51 6.38 -16.62
CA VAL A 330 -21.30 7.62 -16.67
C VAL A 330 -22.46 7.48 -17.63
N ASP A 331 -22.34 6.82 -18.77
CA ASP A 331 -23.44 6.56 -19.71
C ASP A 331 -24.45 5.57 -19.13
N LEU A 332 -24.00 4.54 -18.41
CA LEU A 332 -24.88 3.63 -17.68
C LEU A 332 -25.60 4.36 -16.54
N LEU A 333 -24.90 5.20 -15.80
CA LEU A 333 -25.49 6.07 -14.78
C LEU A 333 -26.44 7.06 -15.43
N LEU A 334 -26.09 7.73 -16.51
CA LEU A 334 -26.97 8.65 -17.23
C LEU A 334 -28.16 7.91 -17.81
N LYS A 335 -28.04 6.68 -18.31
CA LYS A 335 -29.20 5.86 -18.72
C LYS A 335 -30.06 5.44 -17.53
N SER A 336 -29.48 5.13 -16.36
CA SER A 336 -30.23 4.85 -15.13
C SER A 336 -30.82 6.13 -14.49
N THR A 337 -30.25 7.30 -14.76
CA THR A 337 -30.61 8.60 -14.18
C THR A 337 -31.45 9.45 -15.17
N THR A 338 -31.48 9.13 -16.46
CA THR A 338 -32.43 9.69 -17.45
C THR A 338 -33.83 9.10 -17.28
N GLN A 339 -34.00 8.10 -16.41
CA GLN A 339 -35.29 7.77 -15.78
C GLN A 339 -35.46 8.32 -14.35
N ARG A 340 -34.51 9.13 -13.84
CA ARG A 340 -34.54 9.68 -12.48
C ARG A 340 -33.90 11.07 -12.38
N HIS A 341 -34.50 12.05 -13.04
CA HIS A 341 -34.62 13.38 -12.45
C HIS A 341 -36.05 13.84 -12.64
N LEU A 342 -36.83 13.83 -11.54
CA LEU A 342 -37.93 14.77 -11.37
C LEU A 342 -37.41 16.13 -11.85
N PRO A 343 -38.00 16.73 -12.90
CA PRO A 343 -37.62 18.07 -13.30
C PRO A 343 -37.62 18.99 -12.07
N PHE A 344 -36.70 19.96 -12.01
CA PHE A 344 -36.59 20.87 -10.86
C PHE A 344 -37.94 21.50 -10.46
N TRP A 345 -38.84 21.75 -11.43
CA TRP A 345 -40.20 22.23 -11.18
C TRP A 345 -41.09 21.27 -10.38
N MET A 346 -40.84 19.95 -10.40
CA MET A 346 -41.57 18.96 -9.60
C MET A 346 -41.08 18.88 -8.14
N ARG A 347 -39.86 19.34 -7.82
CA ARG A 347 -39.41 19.54 -6.42
C ARG A 347 -40.05 20.78 -5.77
N LEU A 348 -40.66 21.65 -6.58
CA LEU A 348 -41.35 22.88 -6.17
C LEU A 348 -42.88 22.73 -6.12
N LEU A 349 -43.42 21.53 -6.38
CA LEU A 349 -44.86 21.28 -6.36
C LEU A 349 -45.39 21.31 -4.92
N SER A 350 -45.83 22.47 -4.46
CA SER A 350 -46.63 22.63 -3.24
C SER A 350 -48.09 22.14 -3.39
N PHE A 351 -48.39 21.32 -4.41
CA PHE A 351 -49.77 21.02 -4.85
C PHE A 351 -50.01 19.53 -5.18
N TYR A 352 -49.51 18.62 -4.36
CA TYR A 352 -49.92 17.21 -4.38
C TYR A 352 -50.53 16.79 -3.05
N TYR A 353 -51.50 15.87 -3.10
CA TYR A 353 -52.02 15.20 -1.91
C TYR A 353 -51.65 13.72 -1.97
N THR A 354 -51.21 13.17 -0.84
CA THR A 354 -50.89 11.73 -0.79
C THR A 354 -52.19 10.93 -0.71
N VAL A 355 -52.44 10.14 -1.75
CA VAL A 355 -53.63 9.31 -1.91
C VAL A 355 -53.52 8.06 -1.04
N LEU A 356 -52.35 7.42 -1.07
CA LEU A 356 -52.07 6.21 -0.29
C LEU A 356 -50.63 6.27 0.23
N ARG A 357 -50.44 5.92 1.50
CA ARG A 357 -49.12 5.75 2.13
C ARG A 357 -49.00 4.34 2.67
N LEU A 358 -47.78 3.85 2.78
CA LEU A 358 -47.46 2.54 3.37
C LEU A 358 -48.18 2.31 4.71
N SER A 359 -48.16 3.28 5.61
CA SER A 359 -48.80 3.19 6.94
C SER A 359 -50.33 3.14 6.91
N LYS A 360 -50.93 3.39 5.75
CA LYS A 360 -52.39 3.36 5.49
C LYS A 360 -52.78 2.22 4.55
N ILE A 361 -51.84 1.41 4.08
CA ILE A 361 -52.18 0.18 3.35
C ILE A 361 -52.84 -0.75 4.36
N GLY A 362 -54.08 -1.16 4.10
CA GLY A 362 -54.77 -2.16 4.92
C GLY A 362 -53.99 -3.48 5.00
N LYS A 363 -54.47 -4.40 5.84
CA LYS A 363 -53.84 -5.72 5.97
C LYS A 363 -53.87 -6.47 4.63
N ILE A 364 -52.70 -6.85 4.12
CA ILE A 364 -52.57 -7.57 2.85
C ILE A 364 -52.95 -9.04 3.07
N GLU A 365 -54.07 -9.47 2.49
CA GLU A 365 -54.56 -10.86 2.56
C GLU A 365 -54.61 -11.54 1.18
N ASP A 366 -54.63 -10.76 0.09
CA ASP A 366 -54.60 -11.27 -1.28
C ASP A 366 -53.18 -11.22 -1.85
N TYR A 367 -52.57 -12.40 -2.00
CA TYR A 367 -51.27 -12.54 -2.62
C TYR A 367 -51.11 -13.89 -3.33
N SER A 368 -50.23 -13.91 -4.33
CA SER A 368 -49.94 -15.10 -5.13
C SER A 368 -49.39 -16.25 -4.29
N SER A 369 -49.64 -17.49 -4.74
CA SER A 369 -49.04 -18.70 -4.15
C SER A 369 -47.51 -18.76 -4.25
N HIS A 370 -46.89 -17.83 -4.98
CA HIS A 370 -45.44 -17.68 -5.15
C HIS A 370 -44.78 -16.94 -3.98
N ILE A 371 -45.57 -16.33 -3.08
CA ILE A 371 -45.07 -15.77 -1.82
C ILE A 371 -45.05 -16.89 -0.77
N GLU A 372 -43.88 -17.10 -0.17
CA GLU A 372 -43.69 -18.02 0.96
C GLU A 372 -44.07 -17.37 2.28
N ALA A 373 -43.64 -16.13 2.48
CA ALA A 373 -43.93 -15.35 3.67
C ALA A 373 -44.11 -13.87 3.31
N LEU A 374 -45.12 -13.23 3.91
CA LEU A 374 -45.35 -11.80 3.85
C LEU A 374 -45.59 -11.28 5.26
N THR A 375 -44.79 -10.30 5.67
CA THR A 375 -44.99 -9.58 6.94
C THR A 375 -45.15 -8.11 6.64
N GLN A 376 -46.11 -7.47 7.28
CA GLN A 376 -46.43 -6.06 7.09
C GLN A 376 -46.51 -5.36 8.44
N ASP A 377 -45.84 -4.23 8.57
CA ASP A 377 -46.03 -3.28 9.66
C ASP A 377 -46.22 -1.84 9.11
N LYS A 378 -46.21 -0.84 9.98
CA LYS A 378 -46.42 0.57 9.59
C LYS A 378 -45.23 1.19 8.84
N ARG A 379 -44.06 0.55 8.87
CA ARG A 379 -42.77 1.03 8.35
C ARG A 379 -42.26 0.21 7.16
N ALA A 380 -42.64 -1.05 7.05
CA ALA A 380 -42.19 -1.92 5.97
C ALA A 380 -43.20 -3.02 5.58
N ILE A 381 -43.11 -3.45 4.32
CA ILE A 381 -43.66 -4.73 3.85
C ILE A 381 -42.48 -5.61 3.43
N ASN A 382 -42.31 -6.75 4.09
CA ASN A 382 -41.30 -7.75 3.72
C ASN A 382 -41.99 -8.89 2.97
N VAL A 383 -41.42 -9.27 1.82
CA VAL A 383 -41.93 -10.33 0.95
C VAL A 383 -40.81 -11.33 0.68
N THR A 384 -41.03 -12.57 1.07
CA THR A 384 -40.21 -13.73 0.69
C THR A 384 -40.84 -14.41 -0.50
N SER A 385 -40.24 -14.23 -1.68
CA SER A 385 -40.66 -14.86 -2.93
C SER A 385 -39.96 -16.21 -3.09
N LYS A 386 -40.72 -17.29 -3.30
CA LYS A 386 -40.19 -18.64 -3.60
C LYS A 386 -40.23 -19.00 -5.09
N GLN A 387 -40.94 -18.22 -5.91
CA GLN A 387 -41.06 -18.41 -7.36
C GLN A 387 -41.15 -17.06 -8.08
N CYS A 388 -40.64 -16.98 -9.32
CA CYS A 388 -40.67 -15.75 -10.13
C CYS A 388 -42.10 -15.22 -10.30
N GLY A 389 -42.26 -13.90 -10.36
CA GLY A 389 -43.56 -13.24 -10.55
C GLY A 389 -44.46 -13.22 -9.31
N ALA A 390 -43.88 -13.31 -8.09
CA ALA A 390 -44.62 -13.15 -6.86
C ALA A 390 -45.26 -11.75 -6.75
N TYR A 391 -46.54 -11.69 -6.41
CA TYR A 391 -47.28 -10.44 -6.23
C TYR A 391 -48.21 -10.46 -5.03
N PHE A 392 -48.58 -9.27 -4.58
CA PHE A 392 -49.68 -9.04 -3.64
C PHE A 392 -50.58 -7.89 -4.11
N THR A 393 -51.82 -7.87 -3.64
CA THR A 393 -52.81 -6.84 -3.98
C THR A 393 -53.04 -5.93 -2.79
N VAL A 394 -53.06 -4.62 -3.02
CA VAL A 394 -53.49 -3.64 -2.01
C VAL A 394 -54.97 -3.87 -1.73
N PRO A 395 -55.39 -4.05 -0.46
CA PRO A 395 -56.76 -4.45 -0.12
C PRO A 395 -57.80 -3.37 -0.45
N ASP A 396 -57.45 -2.11 -0.21
CA ASP A 396 -58.34 -0.98 -0.42
C ASP A 396 -58.25 -0.45 -1.85
N GLU A 397 -59.42 -0.13 -2.42
CA GLU A 397 -59.52 0.51 -3.73
C GLU A 397 -59.07 1.98 -3.64
N VAL A 398 -58.24 2.40 -4.59
CA VAL A 398 -57.89 3.80 -4.78
C VAL A 398 -58.96 4.45 -5.65
N ILE A 399 -59.62 5.48 -5.12
CA ILE A 399 -60.56 6.30 -5.88
C ILE A 399 -59.75 7.31 -6.70
N ALA A 400 -59.63 7.05 -8.00
CA ALA A 400 -58.92 7.90 -8.94
C ALA A 400 -59.88 8.83 -9.71
N LYS A 401 -59.45 10.06 -9.94
CA LYS A 401 -60.21 11.07 -10.71
C LYS A 401 -59.81 10.99 -12.18
N GLU A 402 -60.79 10.98 -13.08
CA GLU A 402 -60.62 10.78 -14.53
C GLU A 402 -59.55 11.68 -15.17
N ASP A 403 -59.38 12.91 -14.67
CA ASP A 403 -58.43 13.88 -15.23
C ASP A 403 -57.14 14.08 -14.43
N ALA A 404 -56.95 13.39 -13.30
CA ALA A 404 -55.75 13.57 -12.49
C ALA A 404 -54.61 12.62 -12.91
N GLN A 405 -53.38 13.14 -12.89
CA GLN A 405 -52.17 12.34 -13.11
C GLN A 405 -51.64 11.80 -11.78
N TYR A 406 -51.20 10.53 -11.76
CA TYR A 406 -50.74 9.87 -10.54
C TYR A 406 -49.27 9.46 -10.62
N LEU A 407 -48.55 9.63 -9.51
CA LEU A 407 -47.17 9.20 -9.36
C LEU A 407 -47.05 8.23 -8.18
N LEU A 408 -46.27 7.17 -8.33
CA LEU A 408 -45.94 6.26 -7.24
C LEU A 408 -44.46 6.36 -6.88
N ARG A 409 -44.16 6.64 -5.61
CA ARG A 409 -42.80 6.51 -5.06
C ARG A 409 -42.69 5.24 -4.22
N VAL A 410 -41.70 4.41 -4.53
CA VAL A 410 -41.39 3.17 -3.78
C VAL A 410 -39.94 3.18 -3.37
N VAL A 411 -39.67 2.97 -2.07
CA VAL A 411 -38.32 2.66 -1.59
C VAL A 411 -38.29 1.18 -1.26
N ILE A 412 -37.43 0.43 -1.94
CA ILE A 412 -37.38 -1.03 -1.89
C ILE A 412 -35.94 -1.55 -1.86
N ASN A 413 -35.67 -2.51 -0.99
CA ASN A 413 -34.44 -3.31 -0.98
C ASN A 413 -34.65 -4.57 -1.82
N ALA A 414 -33.84 -4.76 -2.86
CA ALA A 414 -33.89 -5.93 -3.75
C ALA A 414 -32.69 -6.86 -3.49
N PRO A 415 -32.90 -8.19 -3.46
CA PRO A 415 -31.83 -9.15 -3.18
C PRO A 415 -30.85 -9.29 -4.36
N GLN A 416 -31.29 -8.94 -5.56
CA GLN A 416 -30.55 -8.99 -6.82
C GLN A 416 -31.14 -8.02 -7.83
N ASP A 417 -30.50 -7.89 -9.00
CA ASP A 417 -31.02 -7.09 -10.10
C ASP A 417 -32.32 -7.71 -10.63
N THR A 418 -33.39 -6.92 -10.70
CA THR A 418 -34.73 -7.39 -11.11
C THR A 418 -35.60 -6.20 -11.54
N THR A 419 -36.89 -6.43 -11.74
CA THR A 419 -37.87 -5.41 -12.15
C THR A 419 -38.99 -5.35 -11.12
N PHE A 420 -39.18 -4.18 -10.51
CA PHE A 420 -40.42 -3.86 -9.81
C PHE A 420 -41.53 -3.65 -10.84
N GLN A 421 -42.73 -4.17 -10.57
CA GLN A 421 -43.90 -3.91 -11.41
C GLN A 421 -45.12 -3.53 -10.55
N LEU A 422 -45.85 -2.52 -11.01
CA LEU A 422 -47.19 -2.19 -10.57
C LEU A 422 -48.17 -2.48 -11.71
N SER A 423 -49.23 -3.21 -11.40
CA SER A 423 -50.37 -3.39 -12.27
C SER A 423 -51.60 -2.69 -11.68
N THR A 424 -52.35 -1.97 -12.51
CA THR A 424 -53.61 -1.35 -12.11
C THR A 424 -54.77 -1.95 -12.89
N TYR A 425 -55.90 -2.23 -12.23
CA TYR A 425 -57.11 -2.74 -12.88
C TYR A 425 -58.40 -2.23 -12.22
N GLU A 426 -59.46 -2.06 -13.03
CA GLU A 426 -60.80 -1.68 -12.59
C GLU A 426 -61.57 -2.91 -12.08
N SER A 427 -62.31 -2.78 -10.96
CA SER A 427 -62.88 -3.95 -10.29
C SER A 427 -64.11 -4.58 -10.97
N LEU A 428 -64.60 -4.03 -12.09
CA LEU A 428 -65.88 -4.45 -12.70
C LEU A 428 -65.78 -5.36 -13.94
N ARG A 429 -64.60 -5.66 -14.50
CA ARG A 429 -64.46 -6.66 -15.58
C ARG A 429 -63.11 -7.38 -15.49
N GLN A 430 -63.13 -8.70 -15.30
CA GLN A 430 -61.91 -9.56 -15.29
C GLN A 430 -61.18 -9.63 -16.66
N SER A 431 -61.55 -8.84 -17.66
CA SER A 431 -60.84 -8.79 -18.94
C SER A 431 -61.05 -7.45 -19.67
N SER A 432 -60.29 -6.42 -19.32
CA SER A 432 -59.92 -5.31 -20.25
C SER A 432 -59.03 -4.28 -19.54
N SER A 433 -57.83 -4.05 -20.12
CA SER A 433 -56.77 -3.07 -19.77
C SER A 433 -56.13 -3.17 -18.36
N GLU A 434 -55.18 -4.11 -18.20
CA GLU A 434 -54.18 -4.04 -17.12
C GLU A 434 -53.07 -3.06 -17.56
N ASN A 435 -53.02 -1.87 -16.97
CA ASN A 435 -51.86 -0.98 -17.19
C ASN A 435 -50.72 -1.46 -16.30
N LYS A 436 -49.55 -1.67 -16.91
CA LYS A 436 -48.34 -2.13 -16.23
C LYS A 436 -47.29 -1.03 -16.22
N PHE A 437 -46.77 -0.75 -15.04
CA PHE A 437 -45.72 0.22 -14.82
C PHE A 437 -44.54 -0.51 -14.20
N GLN A 438 -43.34 -0.31 -14.75
CA GLN A 438 -42.15 -1.07 -14.35
C GLN A 438 -40.99 -0.14 -14.00
N ALA A 439 -40.15 -0.57 -13.07
CA ALA A 439 -38.89 0.06 -12.75
C ALA A 439 -37.81 -1.00 -12.56
N LEU A 440 -36.65 -0.81 -13.18
CA LEU A 440 -35.49 -1.66 -12.94
C LEU A 440 -34.94 -1.41 -11.53
N LEU A 441 -34.65 -2.49 -10.82
CA LEU A 441 -34.03 -2.50 -9.50
C LEU A 441 -32.63 -3.06 -9.61
N ALA A 442 -31.66 -2.39 -9.00
CA ALA A 442 -30.35 -2.98 -8.72
C ALA A 442 -30.38 -3.71 -7.37
N LYS A 443 -29.47 -4.67 -7.16
CA LYS A 443 -29.25 -5.26 -5.83
C LYS A 443 -29.02 -4.18 -4.76
N GLY A 444 -29.73 -4.27 -3.64
CA GLY A 444 -29.70 -3.32 -2.54
C GLY A 444 -30.90 -2.34 -2.56
N TRP A 445 -30.73 -1.19 -1.90
CA TRP A 445 -31.78 -0.18 -1.75
C TRP A 445 -31.99 0.64 -3.02
N ASN A 446 -33.25 0.77 -3.45
CA ASN A 446 -33.71 1.54 -4.60
C ASN A 446 -34.79 2.54 -4.17
N ASP A 447 -34.74 3.77 -4.68
CA ASP A 447 -35.81 4.78 -4.54
C ASP A 447 -36.38 5.07 -5.93
N CYS A 448 -37.51 4.45 -6.22
CA CYS A 448 -38.19 4.50 -7.51
C CYS A 448 -39.31 5.52 -7.50
N LEU A 449 -39.48 6.24 -8.61
CA LEU A 449 -40.66 7.03 -8.88
C LEU A 449 -41.22 6.61 -10.24
N LEU A 450 -42.48 6.18 -10.27
CA LEU A 450 -43.18 5.75 -11.48
C LEU A 450 -44.30 6.74 -11.79
N ASP A 451 -44.38 7.18 -13.04
CA ASP A 451 -45.55 7.89 -13.56
C ASP A 451 -46.61 6.88 -13.98
N ILE A 452 -47.73 6.89 -13.26
CA ILE A 452 -48.87 5.99 -13.48
C ILE A 452 -49.84 6.60 -14.52
N GLY A 453 -49.62 7.85 -14.94
CA GLY A 453 -50.48 8.55 -15.87
C GLY A 453 -51.86 8.83 -15.27
N LYS A 454 -52.87 8.98 -16.13
CA LYS A 454 -54.26 9.18 -15.72
C LYS A 454 -54.90 7.85 -15.33
N MET A 455 -55.54 7.83 -14.17
CA MET A 455 -56.35 6.70 -13.69
C MET A 455 -57.79 7.17 -13.53
N ALA A 456 -58.77 6.33 -13.86
CA ALA A 456 -60.18 6.65 -13.75
C ALA A 456 -60.91 5.65 -12.84
N GLY A 457 -61.84 6.16 -12.02
CA GLY A 457 -62.74 5.33 -11.22
C GLY A 457 -62.06 4.61 -10.04
N LYS A 458 -62.58 3.43 -9.70
CA LYS A 458 -62.08 2.61 -8.59
C LYS A 458 -61.01 1.65 -9.09
N VAL A 459 -59.77 1.92 -8.70
CA VAL A 459 -58.60 1.18 -9.18
C VAL A 459 -58.02 0.32 -8.06
N ARG A 460 -57.74 -0.95 -8.38
CA ARG A 460 -56.95 -1.84 -7.51
C ARG A 460 -55.50 -1.87 -7.97
N LEU A 461 -54.59 -1.96 -7.00
CA LEU A 461 -53.16 -2.00 -7.22
C LEU A 461 -52.63 -3.39 -6.91
N ARG A 462 -51.99 -4.02 -7.89
CA ARG A 462 -51.23 -5.27 -7.72
C ARG A 462 -49.75 -4.97 -7.86
N ILE A 463 -48.97 -5.37 -6.87
CA ILE A 463 -47.56 -5.04 -6.73
C ILE A 463 -46.74 -6.30 -6.84
N TYR A 464 -45.74 -6.26 -7.72
CA TYR A 464 -44.69 -7.26 -7.87
C TYR A 464 -43.39 -6.62 -7.34
N PRO A 465 -42.95 -6.95 -6.11
CA PRO A 465 -41.76 -6.36 -5.49
C PRO A 465 -40.50 -6.56 -6.34
N GLY A 466 -40.41 -7.71 -7.01
CA GLY A 466 -39.45 -8.04 -8.05
C GLY A 466 -39.96 -9.24 -8.84
N LEU A 467 -39.51 -9.39 -10.08
CA LEU A 467 -39.89 -10.54 -10.92
C LEU A 467 -39.10 -11.81 -10.59
N GLU A 468 -38.01 -11.68 -9.83
CA GLU A 468 -37.13 -12.80 -9.43
C GLU A 468 -37.41 -13.32 -8.01
N VAL A 469 -36.90 -14.51 -7.71
CA VAL A 469 -36.95 -15.15 -6.37
C VAL A 469 -36.08 -14.38 -5.37
N GLY A 470 -36.54 -14.25 -4.12
CA GLY A 470 -35.74 -13.67 -3.03
C GLY A 470 -36.53 -12.83 -2.03
N ASN A 471 -35.80 -12.17 -1.12
CA ASN A 471 -36.36 -11.37 -0.04
C ASN A 471 -36.36 -9.88 -0.39
N TYR A 472 -37.55 -9.30 -0.45
CA TYR A 472 -37.77 -7.89 -0.76
C TYR A 472 -38.30 -7.15 0.48
N GLU A 473 -37.80 -5.95 0.69
CA GLU A 473 -38.29 -5.06 1.76
C GLU A 473 -38.72 -3.72 1.16
N ILE A 474 -40.02 -3.43 1.22
CA ILE A 474 -40.59 -2.14 0.80
C ILE A 474 -40.72 -1.25 2.04
N SER A 475 -39.85 -0.25 2.17
CA SER A 475 -39.82 0.69 3.31
C SER A 475 -40.58 2.00 3.05
N ARG A 476 -40.99 2.25 1.80
CA ARG A 476 -41.90 3.34 1.44
C ARG A 476 -42.74 2.96 0.24
N PHE A 477 -44.01 3.35 0.29
CA PHE A 477 -44.97 3.24 -0.80
C PHE A 477 -45.92 4.44 -0.71
N ASP A 478 -45.71 5.45 -1.54
CA ASP A 478 -46.50 6.68 -1.55
C ASP A 478 -47.08 6.92 -2.94
N LEU A 479 -48.40 6.89 -3.04
CA LEU A 479 -49.14 7.26 -4.25
C LEU A 479 -49.60 8.72 -4.14
N PHE A 480 -49.24 9.54 -5.12
CA PHE A 480 -49.54 10.96 -5.19
C PHE A 480 -50.51 11.24 -6.33
N GLU A 481 -51.50 12.10 -6.06
CA GLU A 481 -52.32 12.76 -7.09
C GLU A 481 -51.67 14.11 -7.41
N LEU A 482 -51.30 14.33 -8.67
CA LEU A 482 -50.88 15.63 -9.18
C LEU A 482 -52.13 16.45 -9.50
N ARG A 483 -52.21 17.67 -8.97
CA ARG A 483 -53.21 18.63 -9.43
C ARG A 483 -52.71 19.31 -10.70
N ASP A 484 -53.56 19.39 -11.70
CA ASP A 484 -53.37 20.35 -12.79
C ASP A 484 -53.27 21.74 -12.19
N LYS A 485 -52.35 22.55 -12.74
CA LYS A 485 -52.27 23.97 -12.40
C LYS A 485 -53.64 24.60 -12.65
N VAL A 486 -54.23 25.20 -11.61
CA VAL A 486 -55.24 26.25 -11.80
C VAL A 486 -54.62 27.39 -12.57
#